data_AF-A0A4R0HNE6-F1
#
_entry.id   AF-A0A4R0HNE6-F1
#
_cell.length_a   1.000
_cell.length_b   1.000
_cell.length_c   1.000
_cell.angle_alpha   90.00
_cell.angle_beta   90.00
_cell.angle_gamma   90.00
#
_symmetry.space_group_name_H-M   'P 1'
#
loop_
_entity.id
_entity.type
_entity.pdbx_description
1 polymer ?
#
loop_
_entity_poly.entity_id
_entity_poly.type
_entity_poly.pdbx_seq_one_letter_code
_entity_poly.pdbx_strand_id
1 'polypeptide(L)'
;MRVDGSGLRQLTSYSLDVGVKHDWAPDSSRIAIITHADRQPAGTSANVATIRPDGSGLRLLTRFSGGAVNAFTGSSSPDGRWITYRLEDRGTFALTKLRADGGGHPQQILSLPTAPRYIDWGSR
;
A
#
# COMPACT_ATOMS: atom_id res chain seq x y z
N MET A 1 -0.23 -3.42 21.26
CA MET A 1 0.92 -4.35 21.30
C MET A 1 1.73 -4.04 22.54
N ARG A 2 2.17 -5.07 23.28
CA ARG A 2 3.14 -4.90 24.35
C ARG A 2 4.56 -5.08 23.78
N VAL A 3 5.54 -4.40 24.37
CA VAL A 3 6.94 -4.44 23.91
C VAL A 3 7.52 -5.86 24.03
N ASP A 4 6.94 -6.70 24.89
CA ASP A 4 7.30 -8.11 25.11
C ASP A 4 6.81 -9.08 24.00
N GLY A 5 6.12 -8.57 22.96
CA GLY A 5 5.60 -9.40 21.89
C GLY A 5 4.32 -10.17 22.25
N SER A 6 3.74 -9.96 23.42
CA SER A 6 2.44 -10.51 23.81
C SER A 6 1.27 -9.68 23.29
N GLY A 7 0.10 -10.33 23.19
CA GLY A 7 -1.12 -9.69 22.70
C GLY A 7 -1.09 -9.37 21.20
N LEU A 8 -0.41 -10.19 20.40
CA LEU A 8 -0.45 -10.09 18.94
C LEU A 8 -1.85 -10.37 18.41
N ARG A 9 -2.23 -9.63 17.36
CA ARG A 9 -3.49 -9.80 16.66
C ARG A 9 -3.23 -9.90 15.17
N GLN A 10 -3.78 -10.94 14.56
CA GLN A 10 -3.81 -11.06 13.11
C GLN A 10 -4.84 -10.08 12.52
N LEU A 11 -4.40 -9.21 11.61
CA LEU A 11 -5.25 -8.19 10.98
C LEU A 11 -5.87 -8.66 9.65
N THR A 12 -5.20 -9.60 8.96
CA THR A 12 -5.61 -10.09 7.64
C THR A 12 -5.37 -11.59 7.53
N SER A 13 -6.14 -12.29 6.69
CA SER A 13 -5.82 -13.67 6.30
C SER A 13 -4.44 -13.73 5.62
N TYR A 14 -3.73 -14.85 5.78
CA TYR A 14 -2.48 -15.12 5.05
C TYR A 14 -2.68 -15.11 3.54
N SER A 15 -3.87 -15.49 3.07
CA SER A 15 -4.22 -15.46 1.64
C SER A 15 -4.23 -14.06 1.04
N LEU A 16 -4.32 -13.00 1.85
CA LEU A 16 -4.25 -11.61 1.37
C LEU A 16 -2.82 -11.22 0.97
N ASP A 17 -1.82 -11.96 1.48
CA ASP A 17 -0.42 -11.88 1.07
C ASP A 17 0.15 -10.45 1.13
N VAL A 18 0.28 -9.93 2.35
CA VAL A 18 0.63 -8.52 2.62
C VAL A 18 2.12 -8.29 2.95
N GLY A 19 2.96 -9.33 2.79
CA GLY A 19 4.27 -9.47 3.42
C GLY A 19 5.44 -8.61 2.92
N VAL A 20 5.23 -7.72 1.94
CA VAL A 20 6.32 -6.95 1.30
C VAL A 20 6.55 -5.58 1.96
N LYS A 21 5.49 -4.78 2.09
CA LYS A 21 5.56 -3.44 2.69
C LYS A 21 4.22 -3.05 3.27
N HIS A 22 4.29 -2.40 4.44
CA HIS A 22 3.16 -1.77 5.10
C HIS A 22 3.65 -0.47 5.76
N ASP A 23 2.73 0.42 6.07
CA ASP A 23 3.06 1.66 6.77
C ASP A 23 1.89 2.15 7.63
N TRP A 24 2.18 2.86 8.72
CA TRP A 24 1.17 3.42 9.61
C TRP A 24 0.85 4.86 9.21
N ALA A 25 -0.43 5.21 9.25
CA ALA A 25 -0.80 6.62 9.23
C ALA A 25 -0.22 7.31 10.48
N PRO A 26 0.25 8.58 10.39
CA PRO A 26 0.83 9.28 11.54
C PRO A 26 -0.10 9.39 12.75
N ASP A 27 -1.42 9.47 12.52
CA ASP A 27 -2.45 9.52 13.56
C ASP A 27 -2.82 8.12 14.12
N SER A 28 -2.13 7.07 13.67
CA SER A 28 -2.39 5.67 14.01
C SER A 28 -3.80 5.16 13.72
N SER A 29 -4.58 5.87 12.91
CA SER A 29 -5.98 5.48 12.61
C SER A 29 -6.09 4.36 11.57
N ARG A 30 -5.04 4.18 10.76
CA ARG A 30 -4.99 3.25 9.63
C ARG A 30 -3.59 2.73 9.38
N ILE A 31 -3.53 1.59 8.70
CA ILE A 31 -2.33 0.95 8.18
C ILE A 31 -2.52 0.82 6.66
N ALA A 32 -1.57 1.31 5.88
CA ALA A 32 -1.47 1.07 4.44
C ALA A 32 -0.81 -0.28 4.20
N ILE A 33 -1.41 -1.11 3.35
CA ILE A 33 -0.95 -2.47 3.03
C ILE A 33 -1.02 -2.74 1.53
N ILE A 34 -0.39 -3.83 1.11
CA ILE A 34 -0.44 -4.37 -0.25
C ILE A 34 -1.25 -5.67 -0.20
N THR A 35 -2.14 -5.90 -1.15
CA THR A 35 -2.75 -7.23 -1.36
C THR A 35 -2.02 -7.96 -2.47
N HIS A 36 -1.82 -9.27 -2.39
CA HIS A 36 -1.13 -10.08 -3.42
C HIS A 36 0.29 -9.55 -3.69
N ALA A 37 1.02 -9.27 -2.61
CA ALA A 37 2.29 -8.55 -2.66
C ALA A 37 3.43 -9.39 -3.24
N ASP A 38 3.51 -10.67 -2.89
CA ASP A 38 4.53 -11.61 -3.36
C ASP A 38 3.95 -12.62 -4.36
N ARG A 39 2.81 -13.21 -4.01
CA ARG A 39 2.08 -14.15 -4.85
C ARG A 39 0.99 -13.38 -5.58
N GLN A 40 1.07 -13.40 -6.90
CA GLN A 40 0.03 -12.90 -7.79
C GLN A 40 -0.60 -14.11 -8.50
N PRO A 41 -1.62 -14.77 -7.89
CA PRO A 41 -2.41 -15.77 -8.59
C PRO A 41 -2.87 -15.26 -9.97
N ALA A 42 -3.05 -16.18 -10.92
CA ALA A 42 -3.48 -15.84 -12.27
C ALA A 42 -4.74 -14.95 -12.23
N GLY A 43 -4.70 -13.83 -12.96
CA GLY A 43 -5.80 -12.86 -13.00
C GLY A 43 -5.84 -11.84 -11.86
N THR A 44 -4.94 -11.92 -10.87
CA THR A 44 -4.84 -10.93 -9.78
C THR A 44 -3.73 -9.92 -10.02
N SER A 45 -3.80 -8.79 -9.31
CA SER A 45 -2.77 -7.76 -9.29
C SER A 45 -2.51 -7.31 -7.87
N ALA A 46 -1.29 -6.83 -7.62
CA ALA A 46 -0.97 -6.11 -6.40
C ALA A 46 -1.78 -4.81 -6.31
N ASN A 47 -2.36 -4.55 -5.15
CA ASN A 47 -3.16 -3.35 -4.92
C ASN A 47 -2.84 -2.71 -3.58
N VAL A 48 -2.97 -1.38 -3.53
CA VAL A 48 -2.89 -0.60 -2.30
C VAL A 48 -4.21 -0.68 -1.56
N ALA A 49 -4.17 -0.94 -0.27
CA ALA A 49 -5.32 -0.94 0.60
C ALA A 49 -5.00 -0.24 1.93
N THR A 50 -6.04 0.13 2.68
CA THR A 50 -5.93 0.51 4.08
C THR A 50 -6.77 -0.38 4.96
N ILE A 51 -6.35 -0.55 6.21
CA ILE A 51 -7.07 -1.29 7.25
C ILE A 51 -6.92 -0.54 8.58
N ARG A 52 -7.89 -0.67 9.48
CA ARG A 52 -7.75 -0.12 10.84
C ARG A 52 -6.85 -1.03 11.69
N PRO A 53 -6.23 -0.49 12.77
CA PRO A 53 -5.40 -1.27 13.69
C PRO A 53 -6.12 -2.44 14.38
N ASP A 54 -7.45 -2.37 14.47
CA ASP A 54 -8.29 -3.44 14.99
C ASP A 54 -8.65 -4.50 13.93
N GLY A 55 -8.11 -4.41 12.71
CA GLY A 55 -8.41 -5.31 11.60
C GLY A 55 -9.74 -5.02 10.88
N SER A 56 -10.52 -4.04 11.34
CA SER A 56 -11.75 -3.63 10.67
C SER A 56 -11.48 -2.68 9.51
N GLY A 57 -12.50 -2.45 8.67
CA GLY A 57 -12.47 -1.38 7.69
C GLY A 57 -11.43 -1.54 6.58
N LEU A 58 -11.07 -2.78 6.24
CA LEU A 58 -10.24 -3.07 5.06
C LEU A 58 -10.88 -2.45 3.81
N ARG A 59 -10.11 -1.61 3.11
CA ARG A 59 -10.55 -0.87 1.93
C ARG A 59 -9.46 -0.83 0.89
N LEU A 60 -9.75 -1.33 -0.30
CA LEU A 60 -8.90 -1.14 -1.47
C LEU A 60 -8.92 0.33 -1.93
N LEU A 61 -7.72 0.90 -2.13
CA LEU A 61 -7.51 2.24 -2.68
C LEU A 61 -7.19 2.19 -4.19
N THR A 62 -6.67 1.05 -4.66
CA THR A 62 -6.55 0.72 -6.09
C THR A 62 -7.29 -0.58 -6.39
N ARG A 63 -7.69 -0.79 -7.66
CA ARG A 63 -8.48 -1.97 -8.09
C ARG A 63 -7.99 -2.54 -9.42
N PHE A 64 -6.69 -2.77 -9.53
CA PHE A 64 -6.09 -3.44 -10.68
C PHE A 64 -6.36 -4.94 -10.63
N SER A 65 -6.41 -5.55 -11.81
CA SER A 65 -6.56 -7.00 -12.02
C SER A 65 -5.85 -7.42 -13.30
N GLY A 66 -5.74 -8.73 -13.54
CA GLY A 66 -5.15 -9.28 -14.75
C GLY A 66 -3.62 -9.37 -14.76
N GLY A 67 -2.94 -8.96 -13.69
CA GLY A 67 -1.50 -9.18 -13.47
C GLY A 67 -0.55 -8.29 -14.26
N ALA A 68 -1.04 -7.58 -15.29
CA ALA A 68 -0.22 -6.69 -16.11
C ALA A 68 0.12 -5.35 -15.42
N VAL A 69 -0.77 -4.91 -14.52
CA VAL A 69 -0.64 -3.65 -13.77
C VAL A 69 -0.66 -3.95 -12.29
N ASN A 70 0.33 -3.45 -11.55
CA ASN A 70 0.52 -3.73 -10.13
C ASN A 70 0.80 -2.45 -9.35
N ALA A 71 0.14 -2.28 -8.21
CA ALA A 71 0.33 -1.15 -7.31
C ALA A 71 0.90 -1.61 -5.97
N PHE A 72 2.14 -1.21 -5.69
CA PHE A 72 2.87 -1.56 -4.47
C PHE A 72 2.94 -0.36 -3.54
N THR A 73 2.34 -0.49 -2.35
CA THR A 73 2.26 0.61 -1.37
C THR A 73 3.64 1.17 -1.02
N GLY A 74 3.69 2.48 -0.89
CA GLY A 74 4.81 3.25 -0.38
C GLY A 74 4.56 3.64 1.07
N SER A 75 4.70 4.92 1.40
CA SER A 75 4.44 5.45 2.73
C SER A 75 3.39 6.56 2.76
N SER A 76 2.83 6.73 3.95
CA SER A 76 1.87 7.75 4.34
C SER A 76 2.58 9.09 4.49
N SER A 77 1.96 10.16 4.01
CA SER A 77 2.50 11.50 4.19
C SER A 77 2.53 11.89 5.67
N PRO A 78 3.43 12.79 6.09
CA PRO A 78 3.50 13.26 7.48
C PRO A 78 2.20 13.91 7.98
N ASP A 79 1.40 14.45 7.06
CA ASP A 79 0.08 15.01 7.35
C ASP A 79 -1.07 13.99 7.28
N GLY A 80 -0.77 12.71 7.02
CA GLY A 80 -1.72 11.60 6.91
C GLY A 80 -2.67 11.66 5.70
N ARG A 81 -2.57 12.68 4.84
CA ARG A 81 -3.54 12.91 3.76
C ARG A 81 -3.29 12.06 2.51
N TRP A 82 -2.07 11.58 2.33
CA TRP A 82 -1.63 10.91 1.11
C TRP A 82 -0.93 9.61 1.42
N ILE A 83 -1.06 8.65 0.51
CA ILE A 83 -0.25 7.44 0.47
C ILE A 83 0.46 7.45 -0.88
N THR A 84 1.78 7.32 -0.87
CA THR A 84 2.56 7.07 -2.08
C THR A 84 2.51 5.59 -2.44
N TYR A 85 2.67 5.27 -3.70
CA TYR A 85 2.83 3.89 -4.16
C TYR A 85 3.58 3.86 -5.49
N ARG A 86 4.23 2.73 -5.76
CA ARG A 86 4.80 2.43 -7.06
C ARG A 86 3.73 1.77 -7.92
N LEU A 87 3.48 2.32 -9.10
CA LEU A 87 2.71 1.67 -10.15
C LEU A 87 3.69 0.99 -11.13
N GLU A 88 3.46 -0.28 -11.41
CA GLU A 88 4.14 -1.02 -12.46
C GLU A 88 3.13 -1.38 -13.54
N ASP A 89 3.42 -1.06 -14.80
CA ASP A 89 2.62 -1.42 -15.96
C ASP A 89 3.55 -1.88 -17.08
N ARG A 90 3.54 -3.19 -17.37
CA ARG A 90 4.30 -3.81 -18.49
C ARG A 90 5.77 -3.34 -18.59
N GLY A 91 6.45 -3.28 -17.45
CA GLY A 91 7.86 -2.89 -17.36
C GLY A 91 8.12 -1.38 -17.28
N THR A 92 7.07 -0.56 -17.29
CA THR A 92 7.15 0.88 -16.99
C THR A 92 6.79 1.12 -15.53
N PHE A 93 7.46 2.08 -14.90
CA PHE A 93 7.28 2.41 -13.49
C PHE A 93 6.83 3.86 -13.33
N ALA A 94 5.94 4.09 -12.37
CA ALA A 94 5.58 5.43 -11.93
C ALA A 94 5.60 5.52 -10.40
N LEU A 95 6.06 6.66 -9.90
CA LEU A 95 5.82 7.08 -8.53
C LEU A 95 4.50 7.86 -8.51
N THR A 96 3.53 7.37 -7.76
CA THR A 96 2.17 7.90 -7.72
C THR A 96 1.77 8.14 -6.26
N LYS A 97 0.83 9.05 -6.02
CA LYS A 97 0.17 9.23 -4.72
C LYS A 97 -1.34 9.22 -4.87
N LEU A 98 -2.04 8.79 -3.83
CA LEU A 98 -3.50 8.85 -3.73
C LEU A 98 -3.90 9.30 -2.33
N ARG A 99 -5.18 9.67 -2.17
CA ARG A 99 -5.69 10.09 -0.86
C ARG A 99 -5.80 8.88 0.08
N ALA A 100 -5.37 9.04 1.32
CA ALA A 100 -5.40 7.96 2.32
C ALA A 100 -6.84 7.48 2.64
N ASP A 101 -7.84 8.35 2.48
CA ASP A 101 -9.27 8.04 2.62
C ASP A 101 -9.87 7.34 1.38
N GLY A 102 -9.11 7.22 0.29
CA GLY A 102 -9.55 6.67 -0.99
C GLY A 102 -10.47 7.59 -1.79
N GLY A 103 -10.50 8.89 -1.49
CA GLY A 103 -11.17 9.90 -2.30
C GLY A 103 -10.30 10.42 -3.46
N GLY A 104 -10.95 11.02 -4.45
CA GLY A 104 -10.27 11.61 -5.61
C GLY A 104 -9.55 10.61 -6.51
N HIS A 105 -8.75 11.12 -7.44
CA HIS A 105 -8.00 10.32 -8.39
C HIS A 105 -6.51 10.24 -8.00
N PRO A 106 -5.84 9.09 -8.24
CA PRO A 106 -4.39 9.01 -8.09
C PRO A 106 -3.67 10.07 -8.92
N GLN A 107 -2.61 10.65 -8.36
CA GLN A 107 -1.76 11.66 -8.99
C GLN A 107 -0.38 11.07 -9.23
N GLN A 108 -0.03 10.90 -10.51
CA GLN A 108 1.33 10.52 -10.87
C GLN A 108 2.28 11.67 -10.56
N ILE A 109 3.36 11.37 -9.84
CA ILE A 109 4.40 12.34 -9.49
C ILE A 109 5.46 12.34 -10.59
N LEU A 110 5.95 11.17 -10.99
CA LEU A 110 6.83 11.02 -12.15
C LEU A 110 6.85 9.58 -12.70
N SER A 111 7.23 9.46 -13.96
CA SER A 111 7.59 8.18 -14.59
C SER A 111 9.07 7.91 -14.41
N LEU A 112 9.44 6.65 -14.23
CA LEU A 112 10.81 6.22 -13.98
C LEU A 112 11.20 5.08 -14.93
N PRO A 113 12.43 5.08 -15.46
CA PRO A 113 12.95 3.96 -16.26
C PRO A 113 13.27 2.74 -15.41
N THR A 114 13.32 2.90 -14.08
CA THR A 114 13.62 1.84 -13.12
C THR A 114 12.62 1.86 -11.97
N ALA A 115 12.42 0.71 -11.33
CA ALA A 115 11.42 0.57 -10.29
C ALA A 115 11.83 1.31 -9.00
N PRO A 116 11.08 2.33 -8.54
CA PRO A 116 11.36 2.98 -7.26
C PRO A 116 11.11 2.01 -6.11
N ARG A 117 12.08 1.86 -5.21
CA ARG A 117 11.96 1.01 -3.99
C ARG A 117 12.12 1.86 -2.75
N TYR A 118 11.61 1.35 -1.63
CA TYR A 118 11.71 1.99 -0.32
C TYR A 118 11.24 3.46 -0.32
N ILE A 119 10.19 3.75 -1.09
CA ILE A 119 9.60 5.08 -1.21
C ILE A 119 9.23 5.58 0.19
N ASP A 120 9.78 6.72 0.59
CA ASP A 120 9.40 7.39 1.82
C ASP A 120 9.26 8.90 1.64
N TRP A 121 8.53 9.54 2.56
CA TRP A 121 8.53 10.98 2.71
C TRP A 121 9.77 11.40 3.49
N GLY A 122 10.59 12.28 2.91
CA GLY A 122 11.72 12.85 3.63
C GLY A 122 11.27 13.66 4.85
N SER A 123 12.17 13.78 5.83
CA SER A 123 12.02 14.78 6.88
C SER A 123 11.98 16.17 6.24
N ARG A 124 11.07 17.02 6.71
CA ARG A 124 11.10 18.45 6.36
C ARG A 124 12.35 19.12 6.92
#